data_AF-A0A9D8JZJ6-F1
#
_entry.id   AF-A0A9D8JZJ6-F1
#
_cell.length_a   1.000
_cell.length_b   1.000
_cell.length_c   1.000
_cell.angle_alpha   90.00
_cell.angle_beta   90.00
_cell.angle_gamma   90.00
#
_symmetry.space_group_name_H-M   'P 1'
#
loop_
_entity.id
_entity.type
_entity.pdbx_description
1 polymer ?
#
loop_
_entity_poly.entity_id
_entity_poly.type
_entity_poly.pdbx_seq_one_letter_code
_entity_poly.pdbx_strand_id
1 'polypeptide(L)'
;MDDPRFAYDLRDGLLCLGFLIGMAAAVSLMLRKQTLPGCLALAAFFLFSIDPIAEIIIWRILVTNWADDYNVLNWMYACVSGPAIFLGVIALVVALVTAKRQPEEVNALPR
;
A
#
# COMPACT_ATOMS: atom_id res chain seq x y z
N MET A 1 -24.14 -13.72 15.55
CA MET A 1 -23.73 -12.89 14.40
C MET A 1 -22.27 -12.56 14.65
N ASP A 2 -21.44 -13.61 14.70
CA ASP A 2 -20.12 -13.60 15.36
C ASP A 2 -19.16 -14.51 14.59
N ASP A 3 -19.22 -14.44 13.26
CA ASP A 3 -18.26 -15.15 12.41
C ASP A 3 -17.01 -14.28 12.30
N PRO A 4 -15.85 -14.69 12.86
CA PRO A 4 -14.61 -13.91 12.78
C PRO A 4 -14.20 -13.64 11.33
N ARG A 5 -14.65 -14.48 10.40
CA ARG A 5 -14.45 -14.35 8.94
C ARG A 5 -15.00 -13.04 8.38
N PHE A 6 -16.14 -12.55 8.90
CA PHE A 6 -16.75 -11.31 8.42
C PHE A 6 -15.85 -10.09 8.67
N ALA A 7 -15.14 -10.06 9.80
CA ALA A 7 -14.21 -8.97 10.10
C ALA A 7 -12.99 -8.97 9.17
N TYR A 8 -12.49 -10.16 8.79
CA TYR A 8 -11.39 -10.30 7.83
C TYR A 8 -11.83 -9.90 6.42
N ASP A 9 -12.99 -10.40 5.94
CA ASP A 9 -13.53 -10.03 4.63
C ASP A 9 -13.79 -8.52 4.50
N LEU A 10 -14.31 -7.89 5.57
CA LEU A 10 -14.53 -6.45 5.61
C LEU A 10 -13.21 -5.67 5.56
N ARG A 11 -12.19 -6.12 6.31
CA ARG A 11 -10.85 -5.50 6.31
C ARG A 11 -10.20 -5.61 4.93
N ASP A 12 -10.21 -6.79 4.32
CA ASP A 12 -9.64 -7.02 2.99
C ASP A 12 -10.38 -6.22 1.92
N GLY A 13 -11.71 -6.13 2.00
CA GLY A 13 -12.52 -5.28 1.14
C GLY A 13 -12.14 -3.79 1.25
N LEU A 14 -11.92 -3.30 2.48
CA LEU A 14 -11.52 -1.92 2.74
C LEU A 14 -10.10 -1.63 2.23
N LEU A 15 -9.16 -2.55 2.43
CA LEU A 15 -7.80 -2.47 1.91
C LEU A 15 -7.78 -2.44 0.37
N CYS A 16 -8.59 -3.29 -0.25
CA CYS A 16 -8.71 -3.36 -1.72
C CYS A 16 -9.29 -2.06 -2.29
N LEU A 17 -10.35 -1.51 -1.67
CA LEU A 17 -10.91 -0.20 -2.04
C LEU A 17 -9.88 0.92 -1.88
N GLY A 18 -9.16 0.96 -0.75
CA GLY A 18 -8.10 1.92 -0.50
C GLY A 18 -6.99 1.85 -1.54
N PHE A 19 -6.56 0.64 -1.91
CA PHE A 19 -5.57 0.42 -2.95
C PHE A 19 -6.05 0.88 -4.33
N LEU A 20 -7.30 0.57 -4.72
CA LEU A 20 -7.88 0.99 -6.00
C LEU A 20 -8.00 2.51 -6.11
N ILE A 21 -8.49 3.17 -5.05
CA ILE A 21 -8.59 4.63 -4.99
C ILE A 21 -7.19 5.26 -5.06
N GLY A 22 -6.23 4.67 -4.35
CA GLY A 22 -4.84 5.09 -4.35
C GLY A 22 -4.15 4.99 -5.71
N MET A 23 -4.33 3.86 -6.40
CA MET A 23 -3.87 3.64 -7.77
C MET A 23 -4.52 4.63 -8.74
N ALA A 24 -5.83 4.86 -8.63
CA ALA A 24 -6.52 5.84 -9.46
C ALA A 24 -5.96 7.27 -9.23
N ALA A 25 -5.68 7.64 -7.97
CA ALA A 25 -5.05 8.91 -7.63
C ALA A 25 -3.62 9.03 -8.21
N ALA A 26 -2.79 7.99 -8.06
CA ALA A 26 -1.44 7.93 -8.61
C ALA A 26 -1.41 8.06 -10.14
N VAL A 27 -2.30 7.34 -10.83
CA VAL A 27 -2.46 7.42 -12.29
C VAL A 27 -2.95 8.82 -12.70
N SER A 28 -3.89 9.41 -11.95
CA SER A 28 -4.38 10.76 -12.22
C SER A 28 -3.27 11.83 -12.09
N LEU A 29 -2.32 11.64 -11.17
CA LEU A 29 -1.12 12.47 -11.01
C LEU A 29 -0.16 12.30 -12.19
N MET A 30 0.07 11.05 -12.65
CA MET A 30 0.88 10.80 -13.86
C MET A 30 0.29 11.46 -15.11
N LEU A 31 -1.03 11.40 -15.28
CA LEU A 31 -1.73 12.02 -16.42
C LEU A 31 -1.60 13.56 -16.41
N ARG A 32 -1.38 14.19 -15.25
CA ARG A 32 -1.14 15.63 -15.12
C ARG A 32 0.32 16.05 -15.37
N LYS A 33 1.13 15.22 -16.04
CA LYS A 33 2.59 15.39 -16.25
C LYS A 33 3.42 15.43 -14.95
N GLN A 34 2.83 15.08 -13.81
CA GLN A 34 3.54 14.96 -12.54
C GLN A 34 4.03 13.52 -12.36
N THR A 35 4.95 13.10 -13.23
CA THR A 35 5.43 11.70 -13.30
C THR A 35 6.20 11.26 -12.06
N LEU A 36 6.98 12.17 -11.45
CA LEU A 36 7.72 11.92 -10.21
C LEU A 36 6.81 11.58 -9.01
N PRO A 37 5.85 12.44 -8.61
CA PRO A 37 4.95 12.12 -7.51
C PRO A 37 3.99 10.97 -7.86
N GLY A 38 3.60 10.82 -9.14
CA GLY A 38 2.82 9.69 -9.61
C GLY A 38 3.54 8.34 -9.41
N CYS A 39 4.82 8.25 -9.77
CA CYS A 39 5.63 7.04 -9.57
C CYS A 39 5.84 6.74 -8.08
N LEU A 40 6.11 7.76 -7.24
CA LEU A 40 6.25 7.55 -5.80
C LEU A 40 4.93 7.11 -5.16
N ALA A 41 3.80 7.67 -5.57
CA ALA A 41 2.49 7.25 -5.09
C ALA A 41 2.19 5.80 -5.50
N LEU A 42 2.52 5.41 -6.74
CA LEU A 42 2.34 4.04 -7.22
C LEU A 42 3.23 3.07 -6.43
N ALA A 43 4.50 3.41 -6.19
CA ALA A 43 5.39 2.63 -5.35
C ALA A 43 4.89 2.51 -3.91
N ALA A 44 4.33 3.58 -3.34
CA ALA A 44 3.72 3.57 -2.01
C ALA A 44 2.54 2.59 -1.93
N PHE A 45 1.61 2.67 -2.90
CA PHE A 45 0.46 1.76 -2.93
C PHE A 45 0.88 0.31 -3.19
N PHE A 46 1.92 0.08 -4.00
CA PHE A 46 2.50 -1.26 -4.17
C PHE A 46 3.13 -1.81 -2.88
N LEU A 47 3.78 -0.96 -2.08
CA LEU A 47 4.28 -1.36 -0.76
C LEU A 47 3.14 -1.69 0.20
N PHE A 48 2.03 -0.95 0.14
CA PHE A 48 0.84 -1.25 0.94
C PHE A 48 0.15 -2.56 0.55
N SER A 49 0.26 -3.03 -0.71
CA SER A 49 -0.33 -4.30 -1.11
C SER A 49 0.45 -5.52 -0.62
N ILE A 50 1.69 -5.35 -0.14
CA ILE A 50 2.48 -6.44 0.45
C ILE A 50 1.81 -6.99 1.71
N ASP A 51 1.14 -6.14 2.48
CA ASP A 51 0.49 -6.51 3.73
C ASP A 51 -0.65 -7.55 3.54
N PRO A 52 -1.69 -7.30 2.73
CA PRO A 52 -2.74 -8.30 2.48
C PRO A 52 -2.22 -9.52 1.72
N ILE A 53 -1.23 -9.38 0.84
CA ILE A 53 -0.64 -10.52 0.13
C ILE A 53 0.08 -11.45 1.11
N ALA A 54 0.87 -10.89 2.02
CA ALA A 54 1.58 -11.66 3.03
C ALA A 54 0.59 -12.35 3.98
N GLU A 55 -0.50 -11.68 4.37
CA GLU A 55 -1.54 -12.28 5.20
C GLU A 55 -2.24 -13.46 4.54
N ILE A 56 -2.61 -13.35 3.26
CA ILE A 56 -3.19 -14.46 2.47
C ILE A 56 -2.22 -15.65 2.40
N ILE A 57 -0.92 -15.39 2.18
CA ILE A 57 0.11 -16.43 2.13
C ILE A 57 0.22 -17.14 3.47
N ILE A 58 0.27 -16.40 4.58
CA ILE A 58 0.35 -16.98 5.94
C ILE A 58 -0.88 -17.82 6.23
N TRP A 59 -2.08 -17.30 5.94
CA TRP A 59 -3.33 -18.04 6.13
C TRP A 59 -3.35 -19.35 5.34
N ARG A 60 -2.92 -19.31 4.08
CA ARG A 60 -2.87 -20.48 3.20
C ARG A 60 -1.84 -21.50 3.69
N ILE A 61 -0.68 -21.06 4.15
CA ILE A 61 0.34 -21.95 4.74
C ILE A 61 -0.17 -22.55 6.04
N LEU A 62 -0.81 -21.76 6.92
CA LEU A 62 -1.35 -22.24 8.20
C LEU A 62 -2.47 -23.28 8.04
N VAL A 63 -3.32 -23.11 7.02
CA VAL A 63 -4.39 -24.08 6.71
C VAL A 63 -3.81 -25.39 6.18
N THR A 64 -2.64 -25.33 5.51
CA THR A 64 -2.02 -26.49 4.88
C THR A 64 -1.08 -27.24 5.83
N ASN A 65 -0.35 -26.51 6.68
CA ASN A 65 0.60 -27.03 7.66
C ASN A 65 0.04 -26.77 9.05
N TRP A 66 -0.35 -27.83 9.76
CA TRP A 66 -0.95 -27.75 11.10
C TRP A 66 -0.04 -26.99 12.08
N ALA A 67 -0.40 -25.74 12.38
CA ALA A 67 -0.11 -24.87 13.54
C ALA A 67 1.34 -24.67 14.05
N ASP A 68 2.29 -25.61 13.90
CA ASP A 68 3.60 -25.55 14.56
C ASP A 68 4.50 -24.41 14.03
N ASP A 69 4.34 -24.01 12.76
CA ASP A 69 5.13 -22.95 12.13
C ASP A 69 4.56 -21.54 12.31
N TYR A 70 3.43 -21.37 13.02
CA TYR A 70 2.75 -20.08 13.15
C TYR A 70 3.64 -18.98 13.74
N ASN A 71 4.44 -19.30 14.75
CA ASN A 71 5.31 -18.32 15.40
C ASN A 71 6.39 -17.77 14.46
N VAL A 72 6.95 -18.62 13.59
CA VAL A 72 7.99 -18.21 12.63
C VAL A 72 7.38 -17.35 11.53
N LEU A 73 6.21 -17.76 11.00
CA LEU A 73 5.47 -17.01 9.97
C LEU A 73 5.03 -15.64 10.47
N ASN A 74 4.55 -15.55 11.72
CA ASN A 74 4.12 -14.28 12.32
C ASN A 74 5.29 -13.30 12.50
N TRP A 75 6.48 -13.79 12.87
CA TRP A 75 7.66 -12.95 13.01
C TRP A 75 8.17 -12.45 11.65
N MET A 76 8.21 -13.32 10.65
CA MET A 76 8.56 -12.93 9.27
C MET A 76 7.56 -11.92 8.70
N TYR A 77 6.26 -12.09 8.99
CA TYR A 77 5.21 -11.16 8.59
C TYR A 77 5.44 -9.76 9.18
N ALA A 78 5.66 -9.66 10.48
CA ALA A 78 5.91 -8.37 11.14
C ALA A 78 7.16 -7.67 10.57
N CYS A 79 8.20 -8.45 10.25
CA CYS A 79 9.44 -7.96 9.65
C CYS A 79 9.30 -7.50 8.19
N VAL A 80 8.29 -7.97 7.46
CA VAL A 80 8.05 -7.58 6.06
C VAL A 80 6.99 -6.48 5.98
N SER A 81 5.86 -6.65 6.65
CA SER A 81 4.74 -5.70 6.66
C SER A 81 5.11 -4.37 7.32
N GLY A 82 5.79 -4.41 8.47
CA GLY A 82 6.18 -3.22 9.23
C GLY A 82 7.00 -2.22 8.40
N PRO A 83 8.17 -2.59 7.87
CA PRO A 83 8.95 -1.68 7.04
C PRO A 83 8.28 -1.36 5.71
N ALA A 84 7.51 -2.29 5.10
CA ALA A 84 6.78 -1.99 3.86
C ALA A 84 5.74 -0.89 4.06
N ILE A 85 4.94 -0.96 5.13
CA ILE A 85 3.97 0.08 5.51
C ILE A 85 4.69 1.39 5.82
N PHE A 86 5.78 1.35 6.59
CA PHE A 86 6.52 2.55 6.97
C PHE A 86 7.11 3.26 5.75
N LEU A 87 7.73 2.52 4.83
CA LEU A 87 8.25 3.03 3.57
C LEU A 87 7.13 3.52 2.65
N GLY A 88 5.99 2.82 2.62
CA GLY A 88 4.80 3.22 1.88
C GLY A 88 4.27 4.58 2.34
N VAL A 89 4.14 4.79 3.66
CA VAL A 89 3.73 6.09 4.23
C VAL A 89 4.74 7.19 3.87
N ILE A 90 6.05 6.94 4.03
CA ILE A 90 7.08 7.92 3.67
C ILE A 90 7.00 8.28 2.18
N ALA A 91 6.90 7.28 1.29
CA ALA A 91 6.79 7.50 -0.13
C ALA A 91 5.54 8.30 -0.49
N LEU A 92 4.42 8.07 0.20
CA LEU A 92 3.18 8.81 0.00
C LEU A 92 3.27 10.25 0.51
N VAL A 93 3.90 10.48 1.66
CA VAL A 93 4.16 11.84 2.19
C VAL A 93 5.08 12.60 1.23
N VAL A 94 6.16 11.98 0.75
CA VAL A 94 7.08 12.60 -0.21
C VAL A 94 6.35 12.88 -1.54
N ALA A 95 5.51 11.97 -2.02
CA ALA A 95 4.67 12.19 -3.21
C ALA A 95 3.75 13.40 -3.03
N LEU A 96 3.11 13.57 -1.86
CA LEU A 96 2.24 14.72 -1.59
C LEU A 96 3.01 16.04 -1.50
N VAL A 97 4.17 16.04 -0.84
CA VAL A 97 5.01 17.24 -0.72
C VAL A 97 5.55 17.67 -2.10
N THR A 98 6.02 16.71 -2.90
CA THR A 98 6.52 16.98 -4.26
C THR A 98 5.40 17.41 -5.21
N ALA A 99 4.21 16.80 -5.11
CA ALA A 99 3.03 17.22 -5.87
C ALA A 99 2.59 18.66 -5.53
N LYS A 100 2.69 19.08 -4.25
CA LYS A 100 2.41 20.46 -3.83
C LYS A 100 3.48 21.47 -4.27
N ARG A 101 4.73 21.05 -4.48
CA ARG A 101 5.83 21.94 -4.87
C ARG A 101 5.92 22.18 -6.38
N GLN A 102 5.55 21.20 -7.20
CA GLN A 102 5.51 21.34 -8.67
C GLN A 102 4.59 22.43 -9.26
N PRO A 103 3.43 22.82 -8.68
CA PRO A 103 2.61 23.90 -9.24
C PRO A 103 3.30 25.27 -9.24
N GLU A 104 4.30 25.51 -8.39
CA GLU A 104 5.05 26.78 -8.41
C GLU A 104 6.10 26.83 -9.53
N GLU A 105 6.84 25.75 -9.79
CA GLU A 105 7.86 25.74 -10.85
C GLU A 105 7.27 25.78 -12.27
N VAL A 106 6.14 25.11 -12.50
CA VAL A 106 5.50 25.10 -13.84
C VAL A 106 4.94 26.47 -14.22
N ASN A 107 4.56 27.30 -13.23
CA ASN A 107 4.08 28.68 -13.45
C ASN A 107 5.21 29.72 -13.49
N ALA A 108 6.44 29.36 -13.12
CA ALA A 108 7.58 30.27 -13.11
C ALA A 108 8.35 30.31 -14.45
N LEU A 109 8.01 29.46 -15.42
CA LEU A 109 8.60 29.47 -16.75
C LEU A 109 7.84 30.43 -17.68
N PRO A 110 8.45 31.54 -18.15
CA PRO A 110 7.84 32.40 -19.15
C PRO A 110 7.64 31.61 -20.46
N ARG A 111 6.43 31.69 -21.02
CA ARG A 111 6.11 31.20 -22.37
C ARG A 111 6.81 32.00 -23.44
#